data_AF-A0A1J7FP92-F1
#
_entry.id   AF-A0A1J7FP92-F1
#
_cell.length_a   1.000
_cell.length_b   1.000
_cell.length_c   1.000
_cell.angle_alpha   90.00
_cell.angle_beta   90.00
_cell.angle_gamma   90.00
#
_symmetry.space_group_name_H-M   'P 1'
#
loop_
_entity.id
_entity.type
_entity.pdbx_description
1 polymer ?
#
loop_
_entity_poly.entity_id
_entity_poly.type
_entity_poly.pdbx_seq_one_letter_code
_entity_poly.pdbx_strand_id
1 'polypeptide(L)'
;MLLLPGDLAYANFVQYQWDSFGRLVDPLASQRPWMVTQGNHEVEKIPLVHHTPFTAFNARWKMPHKESGSDSNLYYSFDVAGVHVIMLGSYTDFHSESKQYKWFQRDLKKVNRKNTPWFVVLVHAPWYNSNTTHQDEKESVNMKASMEDLLYQASVDVIFEGHVHAYEGFTRVYKDKGDKCGPIYINIGDGVMEKLNSELLLKNINIMKENERLRKLAQQLNQENQTLLIELKRKLSNDGSNSNNNASNNSNSTQNASHSNN
;
A
#
# COMPACT_ATOMS: atom_id res chain seq x y z
N MET A 1 10.24 6.38 -6.51
CA MET A 1 8.92 7.03 -6.65
C MET A 1 7.94 5.99 -7.15
N LEU A 2 6.68 6.06 -6.72
CA LEU A 2 5.57 5.24 -7.21
C LEU A 2 4.50 6.17 -7.79
N LEU A 3 3.93 5.79 -8.94
CA LEU A 3 2.86 6.52 -9.61
C LEU A 3 1.58 5.66 -9.56
N LEU A 4 0.49 6.20 -9.03
CA LEU A 4 -0.75 5.44 -8.87
C LEU A 4 -1.92 6.18 -9.54
N PRO A 5 -2.57 5.57 -10.55
CA PRO A 5 -3.65 6.19 -11.29
C PRO A 5 -5.01 6.07 -10.57
N GLY A 6 -5.12 6.39 -9.28
CA GLY A 6 -6.38 6.39 -8.53
C GLY A 6 -6.78 5.05 -7.89
N ASP A 7 -7.96 5.04 -7.28
CA ASP A 7 -8.56 3.91 -6.55
C ASP A 7 -7.64 3.33 -5.48
N LEU A 8 -7.40 4.13 -4.44
CA LEU A 8 -6.34 3.88 -3.48
C LEU A 8 -6.77 2.92 -2.37
N ALA A 9 -7.74 3.35 -1.56
CA ALA A 9 -8.09 2.63 -0.33
C ALA A 9 -9.36 1.78 -0.48
N TYR A 10 -10.15 1.99 -1.54
CA TYR A 10 -11.50 1.41 -1.68
C TYR A 10 -12.37 1.62 -0.44
N ALA A 11 -12.14 2.69 0.30
CA ALA A 11 -12.81 2.94 1.57
C ALA A 11 -14.31 3.09 1.39
N ASN A 12 -14.77 3.68 0.27
CA ASN A 12 -16.17 3.67 -0.14
C ASN A 12 -17.10 4.07 1.01
N PHE A 13 -16.86 5.24 1.59
CA PHE A 13 -17.58 5.78 2.75
C PHE A 13 -17.26 5.10 4.10
N VAL A 14 -16.56 3.97 4.12
CA VAL A 14 -16.08 3.30 5.34
C VAL A 14 -14.72 3.88 5.75
N GLN A 15 -14.75 5.06 6.38
CA GLN A 15 -13.58 5.93 6.55
C GLN A 15 -12.38 5.31 7.29
N TYR A 16 -12.58 4.36 8.21
CA TYR A 16 -11.45 3.70 8.89
C TYR A 16 -10.57 2.88 7.94
N GLN A 17 -11.07 2.52 6.76
CA GLN A 17 -10.29 1.80 5.75
C GLN A 17 -9.18 2.66 5.15
N TRP A 18 -9.36 4.00 5.07
CA TRP A 18 -8.27 4.90 4.70
C TRP A 18 -7.10 4.82 5.69
N ASP A 19 -7.36 4.72 6.99
CA ASP A 19 -6.32 4.58 8.00
C ASP A 19 -5.64 3.20 7.93
N SER A 20 -6.40 2.15 7.63
CA SER A 20 -5.85 0.82 7.42
C SER A 20 -4.97 0.76 6.17
N PHE A 21 -5.40 1.35 5.07
CA PHE A 21 -4.59 1.49 3.85
C PHE A 21 -3.32 2.30 4.13
N GLY A 22 -3.43 3.45 4.80
CA GLY A 22 -2.28 4.26 5.20
C GLY A 22 -1.24 3.47 6.00
N ARG A 23 -1.68 2.70 7.02
CA ARG A 23 -0.78 1.82 7.79
C ARG A 23 -0.18 0.68 6.95
N LEU A 24 -0.93 0.15 5.98
CA LEU A 24 -0.46 -0.90 5.09
C LEU A 24 0.67 -0.40 4.20
N VAL A 25 0.53 0.80 3.62
CA VAL A 25 1.50 1.36 2.68
C VAL A 25 2.63 2.15 3.34
N ASP A 26 2.50 2.50 4.63
CA ASP A 26 3.47 3.31 5.39
C ASP A 26 4.93 2.85 5.23
N PRO A 27 5.29 1.55 5.30
CA PRO A 27 6.68 1.12 5.11
C PRO A 27 7.25 1.48 3.73
N LEU A 28 6.41 1.60 2.70
CA LEU A 28 6.81 1.99 1.35
C LEU A 28 6.69 3.51 1.11
N ALA A 29 5.61 4.12 1.60
CA ALA A 29 5.30 5.54 1.41
C ALA A 29 6.21 6.45 2.25
N SER A 30 6.72 5.98 3.38
CA SER A 30 7.70 6.72 4.19
C SER A 30 9.10 6.79 3.56
N GLN A 31 9.42 5.87 2.64
CA GLN A 31 10.76 5.76 2.05
C GLN A 31 10.87 6.30 0.62
N ARG A 32 9.75 6.39 -0.09
CA ARG A 32 9.71 6.81 -1.49
C ARG A 32 8.50 7.70 -1.72
N PRO A 33 8.59 8.75 -2.57
CA PRO A 33 7.42 9.54 -2.93
C PRO A 33 6.37 8.70 -3.65
N TRP A 34 5.10 8.88 -3.25
CA TRP A 34 3.92 8.34 -3.91
C TRP A 34 3.18 9.49 -4.57
N MET A 35 3.07 9.45 -5.89
CA MET A 35 2.38 10.45 -6.70
C MET A 35 1.08 9.81 -7.17
N VAL A 36 -0.03 10.33 -6.68
CA VAL A 36 -1.35 9.72 -6.87
C VAL A 36 -2.30 10.70 -7.58
N THR A 37 -3.18 10.18 -8.42
CA THR A 37 -4.41 10.89 -8.81
C THR A 37 -5.61 10.21 -8.15
N GLN A 38 -6.80 10.73 -8.39
CA GLN A 38 -8.06 10.21 -7.88
C GLN A 38 -8.70 9.22 -8.86
N GLY A 39 -9.43 8.23 -8.34
CA GLY A 39 -10.38 7.39 -9.08
C GLY A 39 -11.83 7.62 -8.64
N ASN A 40 -12.76 6.83 -9.17
CA ASN A 40 -14.18 6.94 -8.79
C ASN A 40 -14.39 6.60 -7.31
N HIS A 41 -13.58 5.70 -6.75
CA HIS A 41 -13.70 5.30 -5.35
C HIS A 41 -13.29 6.40 -4.37
N GLU A 42 -12.56 7.44 -4.82
CA GLU A 42 -12.21 8.61 -4.02
C GLU A 42 -13.30 9.71 -4.00
N VAL A 43 -14.31 9.64 -4.86
CA VAL A 43 -15.35 10.68 -4.97
C VAL A 43 -16.07 10.86 -3.64
N GLU A 44 -16.46 9.76 -2.99
CA GLU A 44 -17.06 9.68 -1.65
C GLU A 44 -18.11 10.77 -1.33
N LYS A 45 -18.90 11.20 -2.32
CA LYS A 45 -19.94 12.23 -2.16
C LYS A 45 -21.29 11.59 -1.83
N ILE A 46 -21.93 12.06 -0.75
CA ILE A 46 -23.28 11.65 -0.33
C ILE A 46 -24.24 12.84 -0.56
N PRO A 47 -25.20 12.75 -1.50
CA PRO A 47 -26.02 13.88 -1.94
C PRO A 47 -26.80 14.67 -0.87
N LEU A 48 -26.95 14.17 0.35
CA LEU A 48 -27.69 14.83 1.44
C LEU A 48 -26.89 14.98 2.75
N VAL A 49 -25.69 14.38 2.83
CA VAL A 49 -24.93 14.28 4.09
C VAL A 49 -23.50 14.78 3.92
N HIS A 50 -22.93 14.63 2.72
CA HIS A 50 -21.57 15.03 2.43
C HIS A 50 -21.44 15.43 0.95
N HIS A 51 -21.66 16.71 0.65
CA HIS A 51 -21.74 17.19 -0.74
C HIS A 51 -20.38 17.46 -1.39
N THR A 52 -19.31 17.52 -0.61
CA THR A 52 -17.95 17.84 -1.09
C THR A 52 -17.23 16.55 -1.49
N PRO A 53 -16.96 16.31 -2.78
CA PRO A 53 -16.26 15.11 -3.19
C PRO A 53 -14.77 15.16 -2.81
N PHE A 54 -14.10 14.01 -2.79
CA PHE A 54 -12.64 13.88 -2.59
C PHE A 54 -12.12 14.39 -1.25
N THR A 55 -12.99 14.54 -0.23
CA THR A 55 -12.58 15.10 1.08
C THR A 55 -11.48 14.25 1.73
N ALA A 56 -11.64 12.92 1.77
CA ALA A 56 -10.64 12.02 2.36
C ALA A 56 -9.34 11.99 1.55
N PHE A 57 -9.44 11.89 0.22
CA PHE A 57 -8.29 11.95 -0.69
C PHE A 57 -7.47 13.23 -0.48
N ASN A 58 -8.11 14.40 -0.54
CA ASN A 58 -7.44 15.70 -0.40
C ASN A 58 -6.90 15.93 1.00
N ALA A 59 -7.47 15.33 2.04
CA ALA A 59 -6.95 15.44 3.40
C ALA A 59 -5.66 14.62 3.58
N ARG A 60 -5.59 13.42 2.98
CA ARG A 60 -4.55 12.42 3.23
C ARG A 60 -3.39 12.47 2.24
N TRP A 61 -3.65 12.82 0.98
CA TRP A 61 -2.68 12.82 -0.11
C TRP A 61 -2.45 14.24 -0.60
N LYS A 62 -1.26 14.79 -0.34
CA LYS A 62 -0.89 16.17 -0.72
C LYS A 62 0.05 16.14 -1.91
N MET A 63 -0.48 16.51 -3.07
CA MET A 63 0.24 16.51 -4.33
C MET A 63 0.72 17.93 -4.69
N PRO A 64 1.80 18.07 -5.49
CA PRO A 64 2.45 19.35 -5.79
C PRO A 64 1.68 20.21 -6.81
N HIS A 65 0.36 20.33 -6.63
CA HIS A 65 -0.50 21.06 -7.55
C HIS A 65 -0.22 22.56 -7.59
N LYS A 66 0.19 23.16 -6.47
CA LYS A 66 0.50 24.60 -6.44
C LYS A 66 1.77 24.90 -7.21
N GLU A 67 2.78 24.06 -7.03
CA GLU A 67 4.07 24.11 -7.70
C GLU A 67 3.91 23.92 -9.21
N SER A 68 2.96 23.07 -9.63
CA SER A 68 2.60 22.87 -11.03
C SER A 68 1.66 23.96 -11.59
N GLY A 69 1.29 24.95 -10.77
CA GLY A 69 0.34 26.02 -11.14
C GLY A 69 -1.09 25.55 -11.40
N SER A 70 -1.45 24.37 -10.89
CA SER A 70 -2.83 23.89 -10.80
C SER A 70 -3.52 24.47 -9.56
N ASP A 71 -4.83 24.67 -9.64
CA ASP A 71 -5.65 25.11 -8.52
C ASP A 71 -6.31 23.95 -7.76
N SER A 72 -5.98 22.71 -8.12
CA SER A 72 -6.61 21.50 -7.59
C SER A 72 -5.60 20.38 -7.35
N ASN A 73 -5.71 19.71 -6.21
CA ASN A 73 -4.92 18.53 -5.87
C ASN A 73 -5.27 17.30 -6.73
N LEU A 74 -6.32 17.38 -7.56
CA LEU A 74 -6.81 16.28 -8.41
C LEU A 74 -6.10 16.20 -9.77
N TYR A 75 -5.40 17.26 -10.18
CA TYR A 75 -4.62 17.29 -11.42
C TYR A 75 -3.42 18.21 -11.25
N TYR A 76 -2.24 17.73 -11.62
CA TYR A 76 -0.97 18.42 -11.39
C TYR A 76 0.13 17.81 -12.24
N SER A 77 1.31 18.44 -12.27
CA SER A 77 2.47 17.92 -12.98
C SER A 77 3.74 18.10 -12.15
N PHE A 78 4.81 17.40 -12.52
CA PHE A 78 6.12 17.55 -11.91
C PHE A 78 7.21 16.99 -12.83
N ASP A 79 8.42 17.51 -12.69
CA ASP A 79 9.59 17.04 -13.42
C ASP A 79 10.46 16.15 -12.54
N VAL A 80 10.92 15.03 -13.08
CA VAL A 80 11.84 14.12 -12.39
C VAL A 80 12.72 13.39 -13.39
N ALA A 81 14.04 13.47 -13.20
CA ALA A 81 15.04 12.73 -13.98
C ALA A 81 14.84 12.80 -15.52
N GLY A 82 14.49 13.97 -16.06
CA GLY A 82 14.26 14.17 -17.50
C GLY A 82 12.88 13.71 -17.99
N VAL A 83 11.96 13.42 -17.09
CA VAL A 83 10.56 13.09 -17.39
C VAL A 83 9.67 14.19 -16.86
N HIS A 84 8.80 14.71 -17.71
CA HIS A 84 7.67 15.53 -17.30
C HIS A 84 6.46 14.63 -17.08
N VAL A 85 6.01 14.52 -15.83
CA VAL A 85 4.87 13.67 -15.45
C VAL A 85 3.64 14.53 -15.24
N ILE A 86 2.52 14.15 -15.86
CA ILE A 86 1.24 14.86 -15.76
C ILE A 86 0.21 13.90 -15.18
N MET A 87 -0.48 14.34 -14.13
CA MET A 87 -1.54 13.60 -13.47
C MET A 87 -2.86 14.32 -13.81
N LEU A 88 -3.74 13.65 -14.53
CA LEU A 88 -5.06 14.17 -14.89
C LEU A 88 -6.15 13.57 -13.99
N GLY A 89 -7.21 14.34 -13.79
CA GLY A 89 -8.38 13.96 -13.00
C GLY A 89 -9.56 13.58 -13.89
N SER A 90 -9.87 12.28 -13.95
CA SER A 90 -11.02 11.74 -14.69
C SER A 90 -12.39 12.16 -14.12
N TYR A 91 -12.53 12.32 -12.80
CA TYR A 91 -13.80 12.63 -12.14
C TYR A 91 -13.89 14.08 -11.65
N THR A 92 -13.21 14.98 -12.35
CA THR A 92 -13.41 16.43 -12.27
C THR A 92 -13.66 16.98 -13.67
N ASP A 93 -14.10 18.23 -13.79
CA ASP A 93 -14.44 18.80 -15.10
C ASP A 93 -13.20 18.77 -16.03
N PHE A 94 -13.38 18.19 -17.22
CA PHE A 94 -12.32 18.01 -18.22
C PHE A 94 -12.67 18.58 -19.60
N HIS A 95 -13.89 19.10 -19.78
CA HIS A 95 -14.30 19.75 -21.02
C HIS A 95 -13.41 20.99 -21.33
N SER A 96 -13.40 21.47 -22.57
CA SER A 96 -12.52 22.57 -23.02
C SER A 96 -12.59 23.84 -22.17
N GLU A 97 -13.76 24.11 -21.57
CA GLU A 97 -13.96 25.28 -20.72
C GLU A 97 -13.50 25.10 -19.26
N SER A 98 -13.21 23.86 -18.86
CA SER A 98 -12.82 23.51 -17.50
C SER A 98 -11.47 24.12 -17.12
N LYS A 99 -11.28 24.28 -15.81
CA LYS A 99 -10.02 24.73 -15.24
C LYS A 99 -8.89 23.74 -15.50
N GLN A 100 -9.18 22.44 -15.38
CA GLN A 100 -8.23 21.36 -15.68
C GLN A 100 -7.73 21.46 -17.12
N TYR A 101 -8.63 21.55 -18.11
CA TYR A 101 -8.26 21.63 -19.52
C TYR A 101 -7.37 22.85 -19.81
N LYS A 102 -7.79 24.03 -19.32
CA LYS A 102 -7.04 25.28 -19.48
C LYS A 102 -5.69 25.23 -18.78
N TRP A 103 -5.60 24.60 -17.61
CA TRP A 103 -4.33 24.36 -16.92
C TRP A 103 -3.43 23.43 -17.74
N PHE A 104 -3.96 22.31 -18.18
CA PHE A 104 -3.23 21.29 -18.94
C PHE A 104 -2.64 21.86 -20.24
N GLN A 105 -3.40 22.67 -20.98
CA GLN A 105 -2.89 23.38 -22.15
C GLN A 105 -1.72 24.33 -21.82
N ARG A 106 -1.76 25.01 -20.66
CA ARG A 106 -0.67 25.89 -20.22
C ARG A 106 0.55 25.09 -19.77
N ASP A 107 0.32 23.96 -19.10
CA ASP A 107 1.37 23.07 -18.62
C ASP A 107 2.20 22.52 -19.79
N LEU A 108 1.54 21.93 -20.79
CA LEU A 108 2.19 21.41 -22.01
C LEU A 108 3.05 22.46 -22.74
N LYS A 109 2.64 23.74 -22.73
CA LYS A 109 3.35 24.83 -23.41
C LYS A 109 4.61 25.30 -22.67
N LYS A 110 4.72 25.04 -21.36
CA LYS A 110 5.85 25.51 -20.54
C LYS A 110 7.08 24.61 -20.66
N VAL A 111 6.88 23.36 -21.04
CA VAL A 111 7.91 22.34 -20.91
C VAL A 111 8.93 22.42 -22.04
N ASN A 112 10.20 22.41 -21.67
CA ASN A 112 11.31 22.34 -22.61
C ASN A 112 11.78 20.89 -22.79
N ARG A 113 11.49 20.29 -23.95
CA ARG A 113 11.87 18.91 -24.25
C ARG A 113 13.36 18.63 -24.30
N LYS A 114 14.22 19.65 -24.37
CA LYS A 114 15.66 19.45 -24.21
C LYS A 114 16.03 19.06 -22.78
N ASN A 115 15.25 19.53 -21.80
CA ASN A 115 15.46 19.26 -20.38
C ASN A 115 14.66 18.02 -19.93
N THR A 116 13.42 17.91 -20.39
CA THR A 116 12.50 16.80 -20.09
C THR A 116 12.01 16.16 -21.39
N PRO A 117 12.84 15.33 -22.03
CA PRO A 117 12.51 14.72 -23.32
C PRO A 117 11.30 13.77 -23.24
N TRP A 118 11.06 13.15 -22.08
CA TRP A 118 10.00 12.17 -21.89
C TRP A 118 8.77 12.79 -21.26
N PHE A 119 7.60 12.49 -21.81
CA PHE A 119 6.31 12.85 -21.24
C PHE A 119 5.54 11.60 -20.85
N VAL A 120 5.16 11.54 -19.57
CA VAL A 120 4.34 10.47 -19.02
C VAL A 120 3.07 11.09 -18.48
N VAL A 121 1.92 10.55 -18.87
CA VAL A 121 0.63 11.00 -18.35
C VAL A 121 -0.03 9.88 -17.58
N LEU A 122 -0.73 10.23 -16.50
CA LEU A 122 -1.57 9.34 -15.75
C LEU A 122 -3.00 9.84 -15.73
N VAL A 123 -3.93 8.94 -15.99
CA VAL A 123 -5.38 9.16 -15.92
C VAL A 123 -6.00 7.93 -15.27
N HIS A 124 -7.13 8.07 -14.58
CA HIS A 124 -7.75 6.91 -13.94
C HIS A 124 -8.56 6.08 -14.94
N ALA A 125 -9.57 6.71 -15.57
CA ALA A 125 -10.45 6.04 -16.52
C ALA A 125 -9.76 5.85 -17.89
N PRO A 126 -9.63 4.61 -18.41
CA PRO A 126 -8.89 4.35 -19.63
C PRO A 126 -9.62 4.82 -20.88
N TRP A 127 -8.88 5.40 -21.83
CA TRP A 127 -9.43 5.92 -23.09
C TRP A 127 -9.52 4.88 -24.19
N TYR A 128 -8.72 3.84 -24.06
CA TYR A 128 -8.73 2.64 -24.89
C TYR A 128 -8.86 1.44 -23.96
N ASN A 129 -9.86 0.59 -24.21
CA ASN A 129 -10.17 -0.55 -23.37
C ASN A 129 -10.81 -1.64 -24.23
N SER A 130 -10.21 -2.84 -24.28
CA SER A 130 -10.80 -3.99 -24.99
C SER A 130 -11.57 -4.93 -24.06
N ASN A 131 -11.54 -4.70 -22.75
CA ASN A 131 -12.31 -5.47 -21.78
C ASN A 131 -13.80 -5.10 -21.87
N THR A 132 -14.66 -6.01 -21.44
CA THR A 132 -16.12 -5.79 -21.42
C THR A 132 -16.58 -4.89 -20.28
N THR A 133 -15.77 -4.74 -19.24
CA THR A 133 -16.09 -3.91 -18.07
C THR A 133 -15.62 -2.47 -18.32
N HIS A 134 -16.39 -1.48 -17.85
CA HIS A 134 -16.09 -0.05 -18.00
C HIS A 134 -15.99 0.44 -19.46
N GLN A 135 -16.75 -0.18 -20.37
CA GLN A 135 -16.92 0.35 -21.73
C GLN A 135 -17.86 1.56 -21.72
N ASP A 136 -17.59 2.51 -22.62
CA ASP A 136 -18.44 3.67 -22.91
C ASP A 136 -18.74 4.60 -21.72
N GLU A 137 -17.94 4.53 -20.65
CA GLU A 137 -18.07 5.44 -19.54
C GLU A 137 -17.75 6.88 -19.97
N LYS A 138 -18.48 7.84 -19.39
CA LYS A 138 -18.38 9.27 -19.74
C LYS A 138 -16.94 9.76 -19.55
N GLU A 139 -16.29 9.36 -18.48
CA GLU A 139 -14.94 9.73 -18.10
C GLU A 139 -13.89 9.16 -19.07
N SER A 140 -14.16 8.03 -19.71
CA SER A 140 -13.33 7.47 -20.78
C SER A 140 -13.59 8.16 -22.11
N VAL A 141 -14.85 8.14 -22.57
CA VAL A 141 -15.23 8.59 -23.92
C VAL A 141 -15.10 10.10 -24.08
N ASN A 142 -15.67 10.87 -23.14
CA ASN A 142 -15.73 12.32 -23.30
C ASN A 142 -14.40 12.99 -22.94
N MET A 143 -13.62 12.41 -22.01
CA MET A 143 -12.30 12.94 -21.69
C MET A 143 -11.32 12.71 -22.85
N LYS A 144 -11.31 11.51 -23.44
CA LYS A 144 -10.58 11.22 -24.69
C LYS A 144 -10.98 12.22 -25.78
N ALA A 145 -12.28 12.38 -26.04
CA ALA A 145 -12.76 13.31 -27.06
C ALA A 145 -12.31 14.76 -26.80
N SER A 146 -12.17 15.17 -25.54
CA SER A 146 -11.74 16.52 -25.17
C SER A 146 -10.23 16.71 -25.26
N MET A 147 -9.44 15.74 -24.79
CA MET A 147 -8.01 15.95 -24.45
C MET A 147 -7.02 15.15 -25.32
N GLU A 148 -7.45 14.15 -26.09
CA GLU A 148 -6.55 13.31 -26.89
C GLU A 148 -5.69 14.12 -27.88
N ASP A 149 -6.26 15.13 -28.51
CA ASP A 149 -5.53 15.99 -29.45
C ASP A 149 -4.40 16.76 -28.74
N LEU A 150 -4.58 17.14 -27.47
CA LEU A 150 -3.54 17.81 -26.69
C LEU A 150 -2.36 16.89 -26.41
N LEU A 151 -2.64 15.62 -26.06
CA LEU A 151 -1.60 14.62 -25.83
C LEU A 151 -0.83 14.29 -27.12
N TYR A 152 -1.54 14.14 -28.23
CA TYR A 152 -0.95 13.86 -29.53
C TYR A 152 -0.09 15.02 -30.03
N GLN A 153 -0.61 16.26 -30.00
CA GLN A 153 0.12 17.45 -30.41
C GLN A 153 1.36 17.71 -29.55
N ALA A 154 1.24 17.37 -28.26
CA ALA A 154 2.38 17.41 -27.37
C ALA A 154 3.25 16.15 -27.46
N SER A 155 3.10 15.24 -28.42
CA SER A 155 3.96 14.05 -28.55
C SER A 155 4.21 13.33 -27.22
N VAL A 156 3.15 13.07 -26.47
CA VAL A 156 3.23 12.28 -25.23
C VAL A 156 3.71 10.87 -25.55
N ASP A 157 4.59 10.33 -24.72
CA ASP A 157 5.23 9.04 -24.99
C ASP A 157 4.38 7.87 -24.51
N VAL A 158 3.97 7.93 -23.23
CA VAL A 158 3.23 6.86 -22.55
C VAL A 158 2.16 7.45 -21.63
N ILE A 159 1.00 6.80 -21.62
CA ILE A 159 -0.13 7.10 -20.75
C ILE A 159 -0.40 5.85 -19.91
N PHE A 160 -0.33 5.99 -18.59
CA PHE A 160 -0.71 4.93 -17.67
C PHE A 160 -2.12 5.17 -17.12
N GLU A 161 -2.91 4.10 -17.12
CA GLU A 161 -4.34 4.13 -16.81
C GLU A 161 -4.67 3.15 -15.68
N GLY A 162 -5.79 3.37 -14.99
CA GLY A 162 -6.27 2.53 -13.89
C GLY A 162 -7.69 2.01 -14.17
N HIS A 163 -8.53 1.93 -13.14
CA HIS A 163 -9.98 1.63 -13.23
C HIS A 163 -10.34 0.20 -13.67
N VAL A 164 -9.93 -0.22 -14.88
CA VAL A 164 -10.19 -1.56 -15.37
C VAL A 164 -9.26 -2.53 -14.66
N HIS A 165 -9.82 -3.50 -13.93
CA HIS A 165 -9.08 -4.50 -13.14
C HIS A 165 -8.43 -5.59 -14.01
N ALA A 166 -7.62 -5.16 -14.98
CA ALA A 166 -6.84 -6.02 -15.87
C ALA A 166 -5.56 -5.28 -16.28
N TYR A 167 -4.55 -6.00 -16.75
CA TYR A 167 -3.44 -5.41 -17.47
C TYR A 167 -3.77 -5.38 -18.96
N GLU A 168 -3.60 -4.24 -19.61
CA GLU A 168 -3.70 -4.12 -21.07
C GLU A 168 -2.68 -3.10 -21.59
N GLY A 169 -2.04 -3.38 -22.71
CA GLY A 169 -1.13 -2.46 -23.38
C GLY A 169 -1.45 -2.37 -24.86
N PHE A 170 -1.69 -1.17 -25.36
CA PHE A 170 -1.95 -0.93 -26.76
C PHE A 170 -0.66 -0.67 -27.53
N THR A 171 -0.68 -0.91 -28.84
CA THR A 171 0.29 -0.26 -29.73
C THR A 171 0.07 1.26 -29.70
N ARG A 172 1.00 2.03 -30.28
CA ARG A 172 0.80 3.47 -30.43
C ARG A 172 -0.48 3.74 -31.22
N VAL A 173 -1.37 4.54 -30.65
CA VAL A 173 -2.73 4.76 -31.15
C VAL A 173 -3.13 6.22 -31.05
N TYR A 174 -3.90 6.68 -32.04
CA TYR A 174 -4.52 7.99 -32.06
C TYR A 174 -5.80 7.91 -32.90
N LYS A 175 -6.92 8.44 -32.38
CA LYS A 175 -8.23 8.41 -33.05
C LYS A 175 -8.61 7.00 -33.51
N ASP A 176 -8.47 6.03 -32.61
CA ASP A 176 -8.86 4.63 -32.83
C ASP A 176 -8.09 3.92 -33.95
N LYS A 177 -6.93 4.46 -34.33
CA LYS A 177 -6.06 3.91 -35.38
C LYS A 177 -4.62 3.82 -34.89
N GLY A 178 -3.94 2.75 -35.29
CA GLY A 178 -2.51 2.62 -35.05
C GLY A 178 -1.74 3.78 -35.72
N ASP A 179 -0.94 4.50 -34.96
CA ASP A 179 -0.22 5.70 -35.40
C ASP A 179 1.19 5.72 -34.80
N LYS A 180 2.24 5.87 -35.61
CA LYS A 180 3.63 5.77 -35.14
C LYS A 180 4.05 6.92 -34.21
N CYS A 181 3.33 8.04 -34.23
CA CYS A 181 3.56 9.22 -33.41
C CYS A 181 2.59 9.31 -32.22
N GLY A 182 1.55 8.47 -32.19
CA GLY A 182 0.60 8.40 -31.07
C GLY A 182 1.27 7.90 -29.78
N PRO A 183 0.71 8.27 -28.61
CA PRO A 183 1.16 7.73 -27.33
C PRO A 183 0.83 6.22 -27.23
N ILE A 184 1.57 5.55 -26.35
CA ILE A 184 1.24 4.20 -25.89
C ILE A 184 0.30 4.31 -24.68
N TYR A 185 -0.82 3.61 -24.69
CA TYR A 185 -1.74 3.52 -23.56
C TYR A 185 -1.54 2.17 -22.85
N ILE A 186 -1.35 2.20 -21.53
CA ILE A 186 -1.12 1.02 -20.70
C ILE A 186 -2.02 1.09 -19.48
N ASN A 187 -3.00 0.19 -19.43
CA ASN A 187 -3.85 -0.02 -18.28
C ASN A 187 -3.14 -0.92 -17.25
N ILE A 188 -3.02 -0.41 -16.02
CA ILE A 188 -2.39 -1.08 -14.87
C ILE A 188 -3.34 -1.10 -13.65
N GLY A 189 -4.65 -1.20 -13.91
CA GLY A 189 -5.70 -1.24 -12.88
C GLY A 189 -5.81 -2.58 -12.15
N ASP A 190 -4.95 -3.55 -12.45
CA ASP A 190 -4.90 -4.89 -11.83
C ASP A 190 -4.20 -4.94 -10.46
N GLY A 191 -3.73 -3.79 -9.94
CA GLY A 191 -3.16 -3.68 -8.60
C GLY A 191 -4.16 -3.91 -7.46
N VAL A 192 -5.46 -3.96 -7.77
CA VAL A 192 -6.55 -4.14 -6.83
C VAL A 192 -6.67 -5.63 -6.49
N MET A 193 -6.52 -5.98 -5.21
CA MET A 193 -6.91 -7.31 -4.77
C MET A 193 -8.43 -7.41 -4.76
N GLU A 194 -8.98 -8.32 -5.58
CA GLU A 194 -10.38 -8.72 -5.48
C GLU A 194 -10.79 -8.96 -4.03
N LYS A 195 -12.05 -8.67 -3.69
CA LYS A 195 -12.57 -8.78 -2.32
C LYS A 195 -12.22 -10.12 -1.66
N LEU A 196 -12.24 -11.21 -2.41
CA LEU A 196 -11.86 -12.55 -1.95
C LEU A 196 -10.38 -12.62 -1.53
N ASN A 197 -9.49 -12.01 -2.30
CA ASN A 197 -8.06 -11.95 -1.99
C ASN A 197 -7.78 -11.02 -0.79
N SER A 198 -8.55 -9.95 -0.65
CA SER A 198 -8.49 -9.05 0.51
C SER A 198 -8.91 -9.76 1.81
N GLU A 199 -10.01 -10.53 1.79
CA GLU A 199 -10.44 -11.33 2.93
C GLU A 199 -9.42 -12.41 3.30
N LEU A 200 -8.82 -13.07 2.29
CA LEU A 200 -7.77 -14.05 2.49
C LEU A 200 -6.49 -13.41 3.07
N LEU A 201 -6.10 -12.23 2.59
CA LEU A 201 -4.95 -11.49 3.12
C LEU A 201 -5.19 -11.10 4.59
N LEU A 202 -6.37 -10.57 4.93
CA LEU A 202 -6.70 -10.21 6.30
C LEU A 202 -6.67 -11.44 7.23
N LYS A 203 -7.20 -12.57 6.76
CA LYS A 203 -7.12 -13.84 7.48
C LYS A 203 -5.68 -14.28 7.69
N ASN A 204 -4.84 -14.17 6.66
CA ASN A 204 -3.40 -14.48 6.75
C ASN A 204 -2.67 -13.56 7.72
N ILE A 205 -2.96 -12.25 7.73
CA ILE A 205 -2.38 -11.30 8.69
C ILE A 205 -2.76 -11.66 10.13
N ASN A 206 -4.02 -12.03 10.38
CA ASN A 206 -4.45 -12.46 11.71
C ASN A 206 -3.76 -13.75 12.15
N ILE A 207 -3.62 -14.72 11.24
CA ILE A 207 -2.87 -15.96 11.48
C ILE A 207 -1.40 -15.65 11.79
N MET A 208 -0.76 -14.73 11.05
CA MET A 208 0.63 -14.34 11.31
C MET A 208 0.81 -13.68 12.68
N LYS A 209 -0.11 -12.81 13.08
CA LYS A 209 -0.10 -12.18 14.41
C LYS A 209 -0.25 -13.21 15.53
N GLU A 210 -1.18 -14.14 15.39
CA GLU A 210 -1.36 -15.20 16.39
C GLU A 210 -0.16 -16.14 16.42
N ASN A 211 0.43 -16.48 15.27
CA ASN A 211 1.66 -17.26 15.20
C ASN A 211 2.82 -16.56 15.92
N GLU A 212 2.96 -15.25 15.78
CA GLU A 212 3.98 -14.49 16.50
C GLU A 212 3.73 -14.50 18.01
N ARG A 213 2.47 -14.32 18.43
CA ARG A 213 2.06 -14.40 19.85
C ARG A 213 2.37 -15.78 20.44
N LEU A 214 2.02 -16.86 19.74
CA LEU A 214 2.31 -18.23 20.15
C LEU A 214 3.81 -18.51 20.23
N ARG A 215 4.62 -17.99 19.30
CA ARG A 215 6.08 -18.09 19.36
C ARG A 215 6.66 -17.43 20.61
N LYS A 216 6.20 -16.22 20.95
CA LYS A 216 6.63 -15.52 22.16
C LYS A 216 6.25 -16.28 23.43
N LEU A 217 5.03 -16.81 23.49
CA LEU A 217 4.57 -17.62 24.62
C LEU A 217 5.39 -18.91 24.78
N ALA A 218 5.71 -19.60 23.67
CA ALA A 218 6.54 -20.79 23.70
C ALA A 218 7.98 -20.49 24.18
N GLN A 219 8.55 -19.36 23.79
CA GLN A 219 9.85 -18.91 24.28
C GLN A 219 9.82 -18.64 25.79
N GLN A 220 8.78 -17.96 26.28
CA GLN A 220 8.62 -17.69 27.70
C GLN A 220 8.48 -18.99 28.51
N LEU A 221 7.63 -19.92 28.07
CA LEU A 221 7.45 -21.21 28.74
C LEU A 221 8.76 -22.02 28.78
N ASN A 222 9.56 -21.96 27.71
CA ASN A 222 10.87 -22.60 27.69
C ASN A 222 11.84 -21.98 28.71
N GLN A 223 11.85 -20.64 28.84
CA GLN A 223 12.66 -19.96 29.86
C GLN A 223 12.24 -20.32 31.28
N GLU A 224 10.93 -20.36 31.55
CA GLU A 224 10.38 -20.76 32.84
C GLU A 224 10.77 -22.21 33.18
N ASN A 225 10.63 -23.14 32.22
CA ASN A 225 11.04 -24.53 32.40
C ASN A 225 12.54 -24.69 32.70
N GLN A 226 13.40 -23.95 32.00
CA GLN A 226 14.85 -23.96 32.29
C GLN A 226 15.14 -23.43 33.70
N THR A 227 14.44 -22.39 34.13
CA THR A 227 14.60 -21.80 35.48
C THR A 227 14.17 -22.79 36.57
N LEU A 228 13.01 -23.43 36.41
CA LEU A 228 12.52 -24.46 37.33
C LEU A 228 13.46 -25.66 37.41
N LEU A 229 14.01 -26.09 36.27
CA LEU A 229 14.99 -27.19 36.23
C LEU A 229 16.26 -26.84 37.02
N ILE A 230 16.76 -25.61 36.88
CA ILE A 230 17.91 -25.12 37.64
C ILE A 230 17.59 -25.11 39.15
N GLU A 231 16.41 -24.61 39.53
CA GLU A 231 16.00 -24.55 40.94
C GLU A 231 15.85 -25.96 41.54
N LEU A 232 15.26 -26.90 40.80
CA LEU A 232 15.12 -28.29 41.21
C LEU A 232 16.48 -28.95 41.41
N LYS A 233 17.42 -28.76 40.47
CA LYS A 233 18.80 -29.26 40.60
C LYS A 233 19.49 -28.69 41.84
N ARG A 234 19.30 -27.40 42.14
CA ARG A 234 19.87 -26.74 43.34
C ARG A 234 19.30 -27.30 44.64
N LYS A 235 17.98 -27.57 44.69
CA LYS A 235 17.34 -28.18 45.87
C LYS A 235 17.89 -29.58 46.11
N LEU A 236 17.98 -30.40 45.07
CA LEU A 236 18.55 -31.75 45.15
C LEU A 236 20.02 -31.76 45.58
N SER A 237 20.84 -30.77 45.17
CA SER A 237 22.22 -30.65 45.63
C SER A 237 22.36 -30.20 47.09
N ASN A 238 21.42 -29.39 47.60
CA ASN A 238 21.43 -28.90 48.97
C ASN A 238 20.93 -29.93 50.00
N ASP A 239 20.02 -30.83 49.61
CA ASP A 239 19.61 -31.94 50.48
C ASP A 239 20.73 -32.99 50.65
N GLY A 240 21.62 -33.13 49.66
CA GLY A 240 22.78 -34.02 49.75
C GLY A 240 23.91 -33.52 50.66
N SER A 241 24.01 -32.22 50.94
CA SER A 241 25.02 -31.65 51.84
C SER A 241 24.61 -31.65 53.31
N ASN A 242 23.31 -31.72 53.61
CA ASN A 242 22.79 -31.75 54.98
C ASN A 242 22.85 -33.15 55.64
N SER A 243 23.08 -34.24 54.88
CA SER A 243 23.23 -35.58 55.46
C SER A 243 24.64 -35.89 55.99
N ASN A 244 25.66 -35.10 55.63
CA ASN A 244 27.06 -35.38 56.02
C ASN A 244 27.51 -34.70 57.33
N ASN A 245 26.71 -33.82 57.93
CA ASN A 245 27.09 -33.13 59.17
C ASN A 245 26.67 -33.85 60.47
N ASN A 246 25.96 -34.99 60.40
CA ASN A 246 25.49 -35.72 61.60
C ASN A 246 26.29 -36.99 61.95
N ALA A 247 27.35 -37.34 61.22
CA ALA A 247 28.08 -38.61 61.42
C ALA A 247 29.35 -38.50 62.27
N SER A 248 29.62 -37.38 62.94
CA SER A 248 30.85 -37.19 63.72
C SER A 248 30.58 -36.60 65.09
N ASN A 249 29.79 -37.29 65.93
CA ASN A 249 29.81 -37.13 67.39
C ASN A 249 29.03 -38.26 68.07
N ASN A 250 29.67 -39.42 68.29
CA ASN A 250 29.75 -40.04 69.62
C ASN A 250 30.52 -41.36 69.55
N SER A 251 31.77 -41.31 70.01
CA SER A 251 32.46 -42.46 70.59
C SER A 251 32.17 -42.45 72.09
N ASN A 252 31.61 -43.54 72.63
CA ASN A 252 32.14 -44.21 73.83
C ASN A 252 31.23 -45.31 74.39
N SER A 253 31.90 -46.43 74.71
CA SER A 253 31.67 -47.37 75.82
C SER A 253 30.30 -48.04 75.97
N THR A 254 30.26 -49.37 75.88
CA THR A 254 30.38 -50.24 77.07
C THR A 254 30.42 -51.73 76.70
N GLN A 255 31.11 -52.47 77.57
CA GLN A 255 31.51 -53.88 77.47
C GLN A 255 30.44 -54.87 77.98
N ASN A 256 30.62 -56.13 77.58
CA ASN A 256 30.41 -57.40 78.31
C ASN A 256 28.98 -57.89 78.65
N ALA A 257 28.63 -59.08 78.14
CA ALA A 257 28.59 -60.36 78.89
C ALA A 257 27.72 -61.39 78.12
N SER A 258 28.33 -62.38 77.46
CA SER A 258 28.30 -63.82 77.79
C SER A 258 26.94 -64.41 78.25
N HIS A 259 26.37 -65.34 77.48
CA HIS A 259 26.29 -66.76 77.86
C HIS A 259 25.69 -67.64 76.74
N SER A 260 26.35 -68.78 76.56
CA SER A 260 25.99 -69.95 75.76
C SER A 260 24.79 -70.71 76.32
N ASN A 261 24.13 -71.51 75.48
CA ASN A 261 23.67 -72.84 75.88
C ASN A 261 23.61 -73.79 74.66
N ASN A 262 23.99 -75.03 74.95
CA ASN A 262 24.10 -76.20 74.07
C ASN A 262 22.81 -76.57 73.34
#